data_AF-A0A1W1UTU4-F1
#
_entry.id   AF-A0A1W1UTU4-F1
#
_cell.length_a   1.000
_cell.length_b   1.000
_cell.length_c   1.000
_cell.angle_alpha   90.00
_cell.angle_beta   90.00
_cell.angle_gamma   90.00
#
_symmetry.space_group_name_H-M   'P 1'
#
loop_
_entity.id
_entity.type
_entity.pdbx_description
1 polymer ?
#
loop_
_entity_poly.entity_id
_entity_poly.type
_entity_poly.pdbx_seq_one_letter_code
_entity_poly.pdbx_strand_id
1 'polypeptide(L)'
;MAKETTIPLPVEIPEEGTQGHEHAGHLCMPEDSRKRAARRLAIARGHLESIRRSLEDPHVYCVDVLRQIKAVQGALDGAAGVVLRGHLEAHVATAATRGDEKELVDELMDVFKYL
;
A
#
# COMPACT_ATOMS: atom_id res chain seq x y z
N MET A 1 -37.26 31.74 21.11
CA MET A 1 -35.96 32.24 20.60
C MET A 1 -35.23 31.08 19.94
N ALA A 2 -35.46 30.87 18.64
CA ALA A 2 -34.72 29.91 17.84
C ALA A 2 -33.36 30.53 17.49
N LYS A 3 -32.25 29.89 17.86
CA LYS A 3 -30.92 30.30 17.41
C LYS A 3 -30.64 29.59 16.09
N GLU A 4 -30.68 30.35 15.00
CA GLU A 4 -30.15 29.91 13.70
C GLU A 4 -28.69 29.51 13.85
N THR A 5 -28.38 28.28 13.48
CA THR A 5 -27.01 27.76 13.41
C THR A 5 -26.56 27.94 11.96
N THR A 6 -25.80 28.99 11.70
CA THR A 6 -25.14 29.21 10.41
C THR A 6 -24.08 28.13 10.20
N ILE A 7 -24.26 27.31 9.16
CA ILE A 7 -23.27 26.36 8.66
C ILE A 7 -22.24 27.16 7.84
N PRO A 8 -20.93 27.07 8.11
CA PRO A 8 -19.94 27.73 7.28
C PRO A 8 -19.80 27.04 5.90
N LEU A 9 -19.53 27.85 4.89
CA LEU A 9 -19.38 27.48 3.46
C LEU A 9 -18.22 26.49 3.22
N PRO A 10 -18.20 25.78 2.07
CA PRO A 10 -17.18 24.79 1.76
C PRO A 10 -15.81 25.44 1.59
N VAL A 11 -14.79 24.84 2.20
CA VAL A 11 -13.37 25.18 2.00
C VAL A 11 -12.96 24.66 0.63
N GLU A 12 -12.52 25.57 -0.26
CA GLU A 12 -11.88 25.21 -1.53
C GLU A 12 -10.53 24.55 -1.24
N ILE A 13 -10.39 23.28 -1.63
CA ILE A 13 -9.13 22.54 -1.57
C ILE A 13 -8.42 22.76 -2.91
N PRO A 14 -7.11 23.11 -2.94
CA PRO A 14 -6.38 23.27 -4.19
C PRO A 14 -6.20 21.91 -4.87
N GLU A 15 -6.53 21.85 -6.16
CA GLU A 15 -6.33 20.67 -7.01
C GLU A 15 -4.85 20.55 -7.41
N GLU A 16 -4.05 19.89 -6.58
CA GLU A 16 -2.75 19.39 -7.01
C GLU A 16 -2.94 18.09 -7.80
N GLY A 17 -2.82 18.23 -9.13
CA GLY A 17 -3.06 17.19 -10.12
C GLY A 17 -2.29 15.90 -9.84
N THR A 18 -3.04 14.85 -9.52
CA THR A 18 -2.54 13.48 -9.57
C THR A 18 -2.68 13.01 -11.01
N GLN A 19 -1.66 13.30 -11.84
CA GLN A 19 -1.65 12.84 -13.23
C GLN A 19 -1.58 11.31 -13.26
N GLY A 20 -2.69 10.68 -13.64
CA GLY A 20 -2.75 9.26 -13.93
C GLY A 20 -1.75 8.92 -15.03
N HIS A 21 -0.76 8.09 -14.72
CA HIS A 21 0.23 7.66 -15.69
C HIS A 21 -0.38 6.57 -16.58
N GLU A 22 -1.01 6.98 -17.67
CA GLU A 22 -1.45 6.09 -18.75
C GLU A 22 -0.26 5.76 -19.66
N HIS A 23 0.28 4.55 -19.55
CA HIS A 23 1.16 3.97 -20.57
C HIS A 23 0.49 2.71 -21.11
N ALA A 24 0.13 2.74 -22.40
CA ALA A 24 -0.39 1.59 -23.15
C ALA A 24 -1.57 0.85 -22.49
N GLY A 25 -2.63 1.57 -22.12
CA GLY A 25 -3.92 0.97 -21.75
C GLY A 25 -3.93 0.14 -20.46
N HIS A 26 -2.92 0.26 -19.61
CA HIS A 26 -2.85 -0.46 -18.34
C HIS A 26 -2.63 0.50 -17.16
N LEU A 27 -3.44 0.31 -16.11
CA LEU A 27 -3.33 1.06 -14.86
C LEU A 27 -2.01 0.70 -14.16
N CYS A 28 -1.08 1.64 -14.11
CA CYS A 28 0.23 1.40 -13.54
C CYS A 28 0.36 1.96 -12.12
N MET A 29 1.23 1.33 -11.31
CA MET A 29 1.48 1.81 -9.94
C MET A 29 2.15 3.19 -9.95
N PRO A 30 1.68 4.15 -9.12
CA PRO A 30 2.32 5.46 -8.98
C PRO A 30 3.81 5.38 -8.65
N GLU A 31 4.62 6.27 -9.20
CA GLU A 31 6.08 6.23 -9.07
C GLU A 31 6.53 6.29 -7.60
N ASP A 32 5.94 7.17 -6.79
CA ASP A 32 6.26 7.31 -5.37
C ASP A 32 5.94 6.03 -4.59
N SER A 33 4.76 5.45 -4.83
CA SER A 33 4.34 4.18 -4.23
C SER A 33 5.30 3.05 -4.63
N ARG A 34 5.68 2.97 -5.91
CA ARG A 34 6.66 2.00 -6.42
C ARG A 34 8.02 2.13 -5.72
N LYS A 35 8.59 3.35 -5.65
CA LYS A 35 9.87 3.61 -4.98
C LYS A 35 9.81 3.28 -3.49
N ARG A 36 8.73 3.68 -2.81
CA ARG A 36 8.53 3.44 -1.37
C ARG A 36 8.33 1.95 -1.04
N ALA A 37 7.62 1.21 -1.88
CA ALA A 37 7.47 -0.24 -1.76
C ALA A 37 8.80 -0.95 -2.01
N ALA A 38 9.52 -0.61 -3.09
CA ALA A 38 10.83 -1.17 -3.40
C ALA A 38 11.84 -0.97 -2.25
N ARG A 39 11.87 0.22 -1.64
CA ARG A 39 12.73 0.49 -0.48
C ARG A 39 12.40 -0.41 0.72
N ARG A 40 11.11 -0.63 1.01
CA ARG A 40 10.68 -1.51 2.11
C ARG A 40 11.06 -2.96 1.86
N LEU A 41 10.83 -3.44 0.64
CA LEU A 41 11.20 -4.81 0.24
C LEU A 41 12.72 -5.02 0.30
N ALA A 42 13.53 -4.03 -0.05
CA ALA A 42 14.99 -4.11 0.08
C ALA A 42 15.43 -4.29 1.55
N ILE A 43 14.77 -3.60 2.49
CA ILE A 43 15.02 -3.75 3.94
C ILE A 43 14.57 -5.14 4.41
N ALA A 44 13.36 -5.57 4.04
CA ALA A 44 12.82 -6.88 4.39
C ALA A 44 13.73 -8.02 3.89
N ARG A 45 14.28 -7.90 2.67
CA ARG A 45 15.27 -8.83 2.11
C ARG A 45 16.53 -8.91 2.98
N GLY A 46 17.05 -7.77 3.45
CA GLY A 46 18.21 -7.74 4.35
C GLY A 46 17.92 -8.44 5.68
N HIS A 47 16.74 -8.23 6.26
CA HIS A 47 16.31 -8.91 7.48
C HIS A 47 16.18 -10.43 7.26
N LEU A 48 15.59 -10.84 6.14
CA LEU A 48 15.44 -12.26 5.80
C LEU A 48 16.80 -12.95 5.64
N GLU A 49 17.76 -12.30 4.98
CA GLU A 49 19.12 -12.82 4.86
C GLU A 49 19.83 -12.90 6.22
N SER A 50 19.59 -11.94 7.12
CA SER A 50 20.11 -12.02 8.49
C SER A 50 19.57 -13.25 9.23
N ILE A 51 18.26 -13.51 9.14
CA ILE A 51 17.65 -14.70 9.76
C ILE A 51 18.28 -15.97 9.20
N ARG A 52 18.41 -16.06 7.86
CA ARG A 52 19.03 -17.21 7.19
C ARG A 52 20.44 -17.47 7.70
N ARG A 53 21.25 -16.43 7.88
CA ARG A 53 22.61 -16.53 8.44
C ARG A 53 22.60 -16.94 9.91
N SER A 54 21.68 -16.41 10.72
CA SER A 54 21.57 -16.81 12.13
C SER A 54 21.30 -18.30 12.31
N LEU A 55 20.64 -18.95 11.33
CA LEU A 55 20.41 -20.40 11.35
C LEU A 55 21.67 -21.24 11.06
N GLU A 56 22.79 -20.63 10.66
CA GLU A 56 24.07 -21.32 10.51
C GLU A 56 24.73 -21.59 11.89
N ASP A 57 24.30 -20.88 12.95
CA ASP A 57 24.76 -21.10 14.33
C ASP A 57 23.95 -22.23 15.02
N PRO A 58 24.60 -23.33 15.46
CA PRO A 58 23.92 -24.43 16.16
C PRO A 58 23.32 -24.04 17.52
N HIS A 59 23.67 -22.88 18.07
CA HIS A 59 23.17 -22.37 19.35
C HIS A 59 22.04 -21.34 19.21
N VAL A 60 21.54 -21.11 17.99
CA VAL A 60 20.48 -20.13 17.73
C VAL A 60 19.20 -20.43 18.53
N TYR A 61 18.61 -19.40 19.13
CA TYR A 61 17.40 -19.54 19.94
C TYR A 61 16.13 -19.43 19.09
N CYS A 62 15.31 -20.48 19.08
CA CYS A 62 14.13 -20.58 18.20
C CYS A 62 13.15 -19.40 18.35
N VAL A 63 12.95 -18.90 19.58
CA VAL A 63 12.01 -17.80 19.83
C VAL A 63 12.49 -16.49 19.19
N ASP A 64 13.81 -16.26 19.14
CA ASP A 64 14.35 -15.05 18.52
C ASP A 64 14.24 -15.10 17.01
N VAL A 65 14.47 -16.29 16.41
CA VAL A 65 14.20 -16.52 14.98
C VAL A 65 12.71 -16.26 14.67
N LEU A 66 11.79 -16.78 15.48
CA LEU A 66 10.35 -16.55 15.29
C LEU A 66 9.99 -15.06 15.38
N ARG A 67 10.57 -14.32 16.33
CA ARG A 67 10.39 -12.86 16.44
C ARG A 67 10.90 -12.12 15.22
N GLN A 68 12.07 -12.49 14.71
CA GLN A 68 12.64 -11.87 13.51
C GLN A 68 11.79 -12.18 12.26
N ILE A 69 11.31 -13.42 12.10
CA ILE A 69 10.37 -13.78 11.03
C ILE A 69 9.10 -12.92 11.11
N LYS A 70 8.54 -12.73 12.30
CA LYS A 70 7.37 -11.85 12.50
C LYS A 70 7.66 -10.39 12.13
N ALA A 71 8.87 -9.89 12.41
CA ALA A 71 9.29 -8.56 11.97
C ALA A 71 9.38 -8.46 10.43
N VAL A 72 9.86 -9.51 9.75
CA VAL A 72 9.85 -9.57 8.28
C VAL A 72 8.43 -9.56 7.74
N GLN A 73 7.51 -10.34 8.32
CA GLN A 73 6.09 -10.33 7.93
C GLN A 73 5.50 -8.93 8.03
N GLY A 74 5.69 -8.23 9.17
CA GLY A 74 5.21 -6.85 9.31
C GLY A 74 5.85 -5.86 8.31
N ALA A 75 7.09 -6.10 7.88
CA ALA A 75 7.72 -5.29 6.83
C ALA A 75 7.11 -5.54 5.44
N LEU A 76 6.71 -6.79 5.15
CA LEU A 76 5.98 -7.16 3.93
C LEU A 76 4.57 -6.55 3.94
N ASP A 77 3.85 -6.64 5.05
CA ASP A 77 2.52 -6.02 5.23
C ASP A 77 2.61 -4.50 5.02
N GLY A 78 3.64 -3.86 5.57
CA GLY A 78 3.91 -2.44 5.35
C GLY A 78 4.23 -2.08 3.91
N ALA A 79 4.84 -2.98 3.13
CA ALA A 79 5.06 -2.79 1.69
C ALA A 79 3.76 -2.96 0.90
N ALA A 80 2.97 -3.99 1.23
CA ALA A 80 1.64 -4.23 0.64
C ALA A 80 0.72 -3.02 0.86
N GLY A 81 0.70 -2.45 2.07
CA GLY A 81 -0.09 -1.25 2.38
C GLY A 81 0.30 -0.01 1.56
N VAL A 82 1.59 0.14 1.21
CA VAL A 82 2.03 1.22 0.32
C VAL A 82 1.53 1.02 -1.10
N VAL A 83 1.62 -0.21 -1.61
CA VAL A 83 1.12 -0.59 -2.93
C VAL A 83 -0.38 -0.36 -3.02
N LEU A 84 -1.13 -0.88 -2.04
CA LEU A 84 -2.58 -0.75 -1.97
C LEU A 84 -3.00 0.72 -1.94
N ARG A 85 -2.41 1.52 -1.05
CA ARG A 85 -2.70 2.96 -0.97
C ARG A 85 -2.51 3.65 -2.32
N GLY A 86 -1.38 3.39 -2.98
CA GLY A 86 -1.10 3.97 -4.30
C GLY A 86 -2.13 3.57 -5.36
N HIS A 87 -2.58 2.31 -5.34
CA HIS A 87 -3.63 1.85 -6.25
C HIS A 87 -4.98 2.55 -5.97
N LEU A 88 -5.39 2.65 -4.70
CA LEU A 88 -6.64 3.33 -4.32
C LEU A 88 -6.64 4.81 -4.72
N GLU A 89 -5.54 5.51 -4.47
CA GLU A 89 -5.40 6.94 -4.76
C GLU A 89 -5.37 7.23 -6.28
N ALA A 90 -4.74 6.37 -7.08
CA ALA A 90 -4.58 6.61 -8.52
C ALA A 90 -5.72 6.07 -9.39
N HIS A 91 -6.29 4.91 -9.03
CA HIS A 91 -7.17 4.15 -9.94
C HIS A 91 -8.61 4.10 -9.44
N VAL A 92 -8.82 3.84 -8.15
CA VAL A 92 -10.18 3.80 -7.59
C VAL A 92 -10.81 5.19 -7.56
N ALA A 93 -10.03 6.23 -7.25
CA ALA A 93 -10.51 7.61 -7.20
C ALA A 93 -11.12 8.10 -8.52
N THR A 94 -10.71 7.53 -9.65
CA THR A 94 -11.18 7.92 -11.00
C THR A 94 -12.04 6.84 -11.68
N ALA A 95 -12.26 5.70 -11.03
CA ALA A 95 -12.92 4.53 -11.64
C ALA A 95 -14.36 4.82 -12.10
N ALA A 96 -15.14 5.56 -11.33
CA ALA A 96 -16.50 5.93 -11.71
C ALA A 96 -16.56 6.81 -12.98
N THR A 97 -15.54 7.65 -13.19
CA THR A 97 -15.41 8.47 -14.40
C THR A 97 -14.97 7.64 -15.61
N ARG A 98 -14.21 6.57 -15.36
CA ARG A 98 -13.72 5.63 -16.39
C ARG A 98 -14.74 4.53 -16.73
N GLY A 99 -15.75 4.32 -15.89
CA GLY A 99 -16.84 3.35 -16.09
C GLY A 99 -16.41 1.90 -15.84
N ASP A 100 -15.34 1.69 -15.09
CA ASP A 100 -14.78 0.37 -14.76
C ASP A 100 -14.81 0.06 -13.26
N GLU A 101 -15.62 0.79 -12.49
CA GLU A 101 -15.68 0.69 -11.03
C GLU A 101 -15.98 -0.71 -10.52
N LYS A 102 -16.84 -1.45 -11.23
CA LYS A 102 -17.21 -2.81 -10.82
C LYS A 102 -16.07 -3.80 -11.04
N GLU A 103 -15.40 -3.71 -12.19
CA GLU A 103 -14.27 -4.58 -12.52
C GLU A 103 -13.11 -4.34 -11.56
N LEU A 104 -12.80 -3.06 -11.26
CA LEU A 104 -11.75 -2.70 -10.33
C LEU A 104 -12.02 -3.20 -8.89
N VAL A 105 -13.28 -3.12 -8.45
CA VAL A 105 -13.68 -3.64 -7.13
C VAL A 105 -13.55 -5.17 -7.08
N ASP A 106 -14.02 -5.87 -8.11
CA ASP A 106 -13.92 -7.33 -8.18
C ASP A 106 -12.45 -7.79 -8.18
N GLU A 107 -11.58 -7.10 -8.94
CA GLU A 107 -10.14 -7.35 -8.94
C GLU A 107 -9.52 -7.13 -7.55
N LEU A 108 -9.86 -6.03 -6.89
CA LEU A 108 -9.31 -5.73 -5.57
C LEU A 108 -9.79 -6.72 -4.49
N MET A 109 -11.04 -7.17 -4.58
CA MET A 109 -11.59 -8.22 -3.71
C MET A 109 -10.89 -9.56 -3.89
N ASP A 110 -10.42 -9.87 -5.10
CA ASP A 110 -9.59 -11.05 -5.35
C ASP A 110 -8.23 -10.96 -4.67
N VAL A 111 -7.59 -9.77 -4.69
CA VAL A 111 -6.31 -9.55 -4.01
C VAL A 111 -6.43 -9.67 -2.48
N PHE A 112 -7.51 -9.16 -1.88
CA PHE A 112 -7.73 -9.25 -0.43
C PHE A 112 -7.87 -10.66 0.12
N LYS A 113 -8.10 -11.67 -0.72
CA LYS A 113 -8.10 -13.08 -0.29
C LYS A 113 -6.71 -13.56 0.16
N TYR A 114 -5.65 -12.83 -0.23
CA TYR A 114 -4.25 -13.17 0.02
C TYR A 114 -3.55 -12.21 0.98
N LEU A 115 -4.24 -11.15 1.43
CA LEU A 115 -3.76 -10.17 2.42
C LEU A 115 -4.34 -10.49 3.80
#